data_AF-A0A351UTV0-F1
#
_entry.id   AF-A0A351UTV0-F1
#
_cell.length_a   1.000
_cell.length_b   1.000
_cell.length_c   1.000
_cell.angle_alpha   90.00
_cell.angle_beta   90.00
_cell.angle_gamma   90.00
#
_symmetry.space_group_name_H-M   'P 1'
#
loop_
_entity.id
_entity.type
_entity.pdbx_description
1 polymer ?
#
loop_
_entity_poly.entity_id
_entity_poly.type
_entity_poly.pdbx_seq_one_letter_code
_entity_poly.pdbx_strand_id
1 'polypeptide(L)'
;AAHASYAFTDVAAIYPITPSSVMAEATDEWATQGRKNIFGHTVQVTEMQSEAGAAGTVHGSLSAGALTTTYTASQGLLLMIPNLYKIAGEQLPGVFNVS
;
A
#
# COMPACT_ATOMS: atom_id res chain seq x y z
N ALA A 1 -7.33 -5.97 8.68
CA ALA A 1 -6.14 -5.33 8.09
C ALA A 1 -6.43 -3.90 7.60
N ALA A 2 -7.32 -3.69 6.62
CA ALA A 2 -7.60 -2.36 6.04
C ALA A 2 -7.90 -1.24 7.08
N HIS A 3 -8.74 -1.50 8.08
CA HIS A 3 -9.08 -0.50 9.12
C HIS A 3 -7.85 0.03 9.86
N ALA A 4 -6.93 -0.86 10.24
CA ALA A 4 -5.69 -0.48 10.92
C ALA A 4 -4.72 0.18 9.92
N SER A 5 -4.53 -0.42 8.74
CA SER A 5 -3.67 0.12 7.68
C SER A 5 -4.02 1.57 7.33
N TYR A 6 -5.30 1.87 7.11
CA TYR A 6 -5.79 3.21 6.78
C TYR A 6 -5.36 4.27 7.79
N ALA A 7 -5.42 3.95 9.09
CA ALA A 7 -5.13 4.90 10.15
C ALA A 7 -3.68 5.39 10.13
N PHE A 8 -2.72 4.56 9.69
CA PHE A 8 -1.28 4.85 9.72
C PHE A 8 -0.66 5.13 8.34
N THR A 9 -1.49 5.35 7.32
CA THR A 9 -1.04 5.47 5.93
C THR A 9 -1.29 6.87 5.39
N ASP A 10 -0.32 7.42 4.66
CA ASP A 10 -0.49 8.61 3.81
C ASP A 10 -0.80 8.20 2.36
N VAL A 11 -0.08 7.20 1.83
CA VAL A 11 -0.19 6.72 0.45
C VAL A 11 -0.46 5.21 0.40
N ALA A 12 -1.39 4.77 -0.44
CA ALA A 12 -1.61 3.36 -0.73
C ALA A 12 -1.43 3.09 -2.22
N ALA A 13 -0.38 2.36 -2.58
CA ALA A 13 -0.16 1.90 -3.94
C ALA A 13 -0.73 0.49 -4.09
N ILE A 14 -1.69 0.29 -5.00
CA ILE A 14 -2.50 -0.93 -5.07
C ILE A 14 -2.49 -1.56 -6.46
N TYR A 15 -2.78 -2.85 -6.49
CA TYR A 15 -3.16 -3.58 -7.70
C TYR A 15 -4.10 -4.72 -7.29
N PRO A 16 -5.25 -4.92 -7.97
CA PRO A 16 -6.27 -5.87 -7.54
C PRO A 16 -5.82 -7.33 -7.71
N ILE A 17 -5.88 -8.09 -6.62
CA ILE A 17 -5.63 -9.54 -6.59
C ILE A 17 -6.42 -10.22 -5.48
N THR A 18 -7.25 -11.21 -5.84
CA THR A 18 -8.03 -12.02 -4.89
C THR A 18 -7.10 -12.85 -3.99
N PRO A 19 -7.35 -12.97 -2.67
CA PRO A 19 -8.47 -12.40 -1.91
C PRO A 19 -8.18 -11.03 -1.26
N SER A 20 -7.05 -10.39 -1.59
CA SER A 20 -6.62 -9.14 -0.94
C SER A 20 -7.34 -7.87 -1.44
N SER A 21 -8.00 -7.91 -2.61
CA SER A 21 -8.66 -6.75 -3.24
C SER A 21 -9.63 -6.00 -2.32
N VAL A 22 -10.35 -6.71 -1.45
CA VAL A 22 -11.31 -6.10 -0.49
C VAL A 22 -10.64 -5.05 0.41
N MET A 23 -9.35 -5.23 0.74
CA MET A 23 -8.62 -4.25 1.55
C MET A 23 -8.31 -2.96 0.79
N ALA A 24 -7.99 -3.09 -0.50
CA ALA A 24 -7.72 -1.96 -1.38
C ALA A 24 -9.01 -1.18 -1.66
N GLU A 25 -10.09 -1.89 -2.00
CA GLU A 25 -11.42 -1.32 -2.24
C GLU A 25 -11.93 -0.53 -1.02
N ALA A 26 -11.85 -1.12 0.19
CA ALA A 26 -12.26 -0.42 1.41
C ALA A 26 -11.41 0.84 1.69
N THR A 27 -10.11 0.79 1.38
CA THR A 27 -9.21 1.95 1.54
C THR A 27 -9.60 3.08 0.59
N ASP A 28 -9.88 2.75 -0.67
CA ASP A 28 -10.30 3.72 -1.69
C ASP A 28 -11.67 4.33 -1.38
N GLU A 29 -12.63 3.50 -0.95
CA GLU A 29 -13.95 3.94 -0.55
C GLU A 29 -13.87 4.93 0.63
N TRP A 30 -13.10 4.61 1.67
CA TRP A 30 -12.94 5.48 2.83
C TRP A 30 -12.22 6.79 2.50
N ALA A 31 -11.22 6.76 1.61
CA ALA A 31 -10.58 7.97 1.10
C ALA A 31 -11.57 8.88 0.37
N THR A 32 -12.39 8.30 -0.52
CA THR A 32 -13.44 9.02 -1.24
C THR A 32 -14.51 9.59 -0.31
N GLN A 33 -14.84 8.88 0.77
CA GLN A 33 -15.76 9.35 1.81
C GLN A 33 -15.15 10.40 2.76
N GLY A 34 -13.88 10.78 2.56
CA GLY A 34 -13.22 11.81 3.35
C GLY A 34 -12.76 11.34 4.73
N ARG A 35 -12.70 10.03 4.98
CA ARG A 35 -12.17 9.46 6.23
C ARG A 35 -10.75 9.95 6.45
N LYS A 36 -10.41 10.34 7.66
CA LYS A 36 -9.07 10.82 8.01
C LYS A 36 -8.24 9.71 8.66
N ASN A 37 -6.97 9.65 8.29
CA ASN A 37 -5.94 8.91 9.02
C ASN A 37 -5.62 9.63 10.35
N ILE A 38 -4.72 9.08 11.16
CA ILE A 38 -4.35 9.70 12.45
C ILE A 38 -3.62 11.03 12.31
N PHE A 39 -3.15 11.35 11.10
CA PHE A 39 -2.46 12.60 10.77
C PHE A 39 -3.42 13.68 10.26
N GLY A 40 -4.74 13.39 10.18
CA GLY A 40 -5.76 14.35 9.75
C GLY A 40 -5.94 14.45 8.22
N HIS A 41 -5.32 13.55 7.44
CA HIS A 41 -5.38 13.55 5.98
C HIS A 41 -6.17 12.33 5.45
N THR A 42 -6.74 12.44 4.26
CA THR A 42 -7.27 11.28 3.53
C THR A 42 -6.12 10.50 2.91
N VAL A 43 -6.18 9.18 2.94
CA VAL A 43 -5.18 8.33 2.25
C VAL A 43 -5.23 8.61 0.75
N GLN A 44 -4.08 8.86 0.12
CA GLN A 44 -3.97 8.92 -1.33
C GLN A 44 -3.85 7.50 -1.89
N VAL A 45 -4.88 7.03 -2.58
CA VAL A 45 -4.88 5.72 -3.24
C VAL A 45 -4.45 5.87 -4.70
N THR A 46 -3.58 4.99 -5.18
CA THR A 46 -3.16 4.96 -6.58
C THR A 46 -3.05 3.52 -7.06
N GLU A 47 -3.84 3.19 -8.08
CA GLU A 47 -3.78 1.90 -8.76
C GLU A 47 -2.66 1.90 -9.80
N MET A 48 -1.81 0.88 -9.74
CA MET A 48 -0.69 0.69 -10.66
C MET A 48 -1.04 -0.31 -11.76
N GLN A 49 -0.14 -0.54 -12.71
CA GLN A 49 -0.32 -1.51 -13.79
C GLN A 49 -0.08 -2.97 -13.40
N SER A 50 0.60 -3.22 -12.27
CA SER A 50 0.88 -4.54 -11.70
C SER A 50 1.36 -4.43 -10.26
N GLU A 51 1.44 -5.54 -9.52
CA GLU A 51 2.01 -5.59 -8.18
C GLU A 51 3.49 -5.18 -8.16
N ALA A 52 4.24 -5.46 -9.23
CA ALA A 52 5.61 -4.96 -9.36
C ALA A 52 5.65 -3.43 -9.42
N GLY A 53 4.70 -2.83 -10.17
CA GLY A 53 4.51 -1.38 -10.21
C GLY A 53 4.10 -0.82 -8.85
N ALA A 54 3.15 -1.45 -8.17
CA ALA A 54 2.73 -1.09 -6.82
C ALA A 54 3.90 -1.10 -5.83
N ALA A 55 4.72 -2.15 -5.82
CA ALA A 55 5.88 -2.22 -4.93
C ALA A 55 6.96 -1.18 -5.27
N GLY A 56 7.13 -0.83 -6.56
CA GLY A 56 8.02 0.26 -6.96
C GLY A 56 7.53 1.62 -6.46
N THR A 57 6.23 1.87 -6.53
CA THR A 57 5.60 3.07 -5.97
C THR A 57 5.73 3.09 -4.45
N VAL A 58 5.53 1.95 -3.76
CA VAL A 58 5.76 1.85 -2.31
C VAL A 58 7.20 2.22 -1.96
N HIS A 59 8.19 1.67 -2.67
CA HIS A 59 9.59 2.00 -2.46
C HIS A 59 9.84 3.50 -2.62
N GLY A 60 9.47 4.09 -3.76
CA GLY A 60 9.70 5.50 -4.03
C GLY A 60 8.98 6.44 -3.05
N SER A 61 7.74 6.11 -2.68
CA SER A 61 6.94 6.90 -1.73
C SER A 61 7.52 6.88 -0.32
N LEU A 62 7.99 5.72 0.15
CA LEU A 62 8.69 5.60 1.43
C LEU A 62 10.02 6.35 1.42
N SER A 63 10.83 6.22 0.36
CA SER A 63 12.09 6.96 0.22
C SER A 63 11.88 8.48 0.18
N ALA A 64 10.72 8.94 -0.28
CA ALA A 64 10.31 10.34 -0.29
C ALA A 64 9.73 10.83 1.06
N GLY A 65 9.56 9.94 2.05
CA GLY A 65 9.15 10.28 3.41
C GLY A 65 7.65 10.14 3.72
N ALA A 66 6.85 9.51 2.85
CA ALA A 66 5.43 9.25 3.11
C ALA A 66 5.20 7.83 3.66
N LEU A 67 4.37 7.70 4.70
CA LEU A 67 4.02 6.39 5.24
C LEU A 67 3.14 5.65 4.23
N THR A 68 3.66 4.55 3.69
CA THR A 68 3.06 3.90 2.52
C THR A 68 2.75 2.44 2.78
N THR A 69 1.57 2.01 2.35
CA THR A 69 1.07 0.64 2.48
C THR A 69 0.73 0.04 1.11
N THR A 70 0.60 -1.28 1.06
CA THR A 70 0.01 -2.00 -0.07
C THR A 70 -0.74 -3.25 0.39
N TYR A 71 -1.57 -3.78 -0.51
CA TYR A 71 -2.41 -4.96 -0.31
C TYR A 71 -2.12 -5.95 -1.43
N THR A 72 -1.77 -7.18 -1.08
CA THR A 72 -1.43 -8.20 -2.09
C THR A 72 -1.69 -9.62 -1.58
N ALA A 73 -1.50 -10.61 -2.44
CA ALA A 73 -1.58 -12.04 -2.10
C ALA A 73 -0.82 -12.87 -3.14
N SER A 74 -0.53 -14.14 -2.82
CA SER A 74 -0.11 -15.17 -3.79
C SER A 74 0.95 -14.69 -4.82
N GLN A 75 0.66 -14.75 -6.12
CA GLN A 75 1.55 -14.36 -7.21
C GLN A 75 1.89 -12.86 -7.19
N GLY A 76 1.00 -12.02 -6.67
CA GLY A 76 1.25 -10.60 -6.54
C GLY A 76 2.43 -10.32 -5.63
N LEU A 77 2.51 -11.02 -4.49
CA LEU A 77 3.63 -10.89 -3.56
C LEU A 77 4.97 -11.28 -4.22
N LEU A 78 4.98 -12.31 -5.09
CA LEU A 78 6.19 -12.71 -5.81
C LEU A 78 6.74 -11.58 -6.68
N LEU A 79 5.87 -10.82 -7.32
CA LEU A 79 6.25 -9.67 -8.15
C LEU A 79 6.79 -8.50 -7.33
N MET A 80 6.48 -8.45 -6.03
CA MET A 80 6.97 -7.41 -5.11
C MET A 80 8.34 -7.73 -4.51
N ILE A 81 8.81 -8.99 -4.55
CA ILE A 81 10.08 -9.44 -3.93
C ILE A 81 11.29 -8.57 -4.29
N PRO A 82 11.52 -8.18 -5.57
CA PRO A 82 12.68 -7.35 -5.90
C PRO A 82 12.70 -6.00 -5.18
N ASN A 83 11.53 -5.36 -5.00
CA ASN A 83 11.41 -4.10 -4.28
C ASN A 83 11.43 -4.31 -2.75
N LEU A 84 10.92 -5.45 -2.24
CA LEU A 84 11.03 -5.78 -0.82
C LEU A 84 12.48 -5.81 -0.33
N TYR A 85 13.41 -6.35 -1.14
CA TYR A 85 14.84 -6.32 -0.80
C TYR A 85 15.40 -4.89 -0.69
N LYS A 86 14.96 -3.98 -1.57
CA LYS A 86 15.37 -2.57 -1.51
C LYS A 86 14.81 -1.86 -0.29
N ILE A 87 13.49 -1.99 -0.06
CA ILE A 87 12.78 -1.40 1.07
C ILE A 87 13.40 -1.87 2.40
N ALA A 88 13.67 -3.17 2.53
CA ALA A 88 14.31 -3.73 3.72
C ALA A 88 15.77 -3.27 3.86
N GLY A 89 16.53 -3.25 2.76
CA GLY A 89 17.93 -2.80 2.75
C GLY A 89 18.10 -1.33 3.13
N GLU A 90 17.14 -0.49 2.74
CA GLU A 90 17.08 0.94 3.06
C GLU A 90 16.40 1.22 4.41
N GLN A 91 15.96 0.19 5.13
CA GLN A 91 15.27 0.29 6.43
C GLN A 91 14.03 1.22 6.41
N LEU A 92 13.29 1.17 5.31
CA LEU A 92 12.13 2.03 5.12
C LEU A 92 10.89 1.49 5.86
N PRO A 93 10.11 2.34 6.55
CA PRO A 93 8.99 1.91 7.39
C PRO A 93 7.72 1.64 6.58
N GLY A 94 7.73 0.61 5.72
CA GLY A 94 6.57 0.16 4.94
C GLY A 94 5.85 -1.03 5.57
N VAL A 95 4.52 -1.13 5.37
CA VAL A 95 3.72 -2.30 5.77
C VAL A 95 3.03 -2.90 4.56
N PHE A 96 3.23 -4.21 4.34
CA PHE A 96 2.58 -4.98 3.29
C PHE A 96 1.52 -5.87 3.94
N ASN A 97 0.25 -5.67 3.57
CA ASN A 97 -0.85 -6.45 4.09
C ASN A 97 -1.14 -7.59 3.10
N VAL A 98 -0.83 -8.83 3.51
CA VAL A 98 -0.94 -10.02 2.66
C VAL A 98 -2.08 -10.93 3.15
N SER A 99 -2.95 -11.36 2.23
CA SER A 99 -4.00 -12.36 2.50
C SER A 99 -3.64 -13.77 2.05
#